data_AF-A0A7K9EEB6-F1
#
_entry.id   AF-A0A7K9EEB6-F1
#
_cell.length_a   1.000
_cell.length_b   1.000
_cell.length_c   1.000
_cell.angle_alpha   90.00
_cell.angle_beta   90.00
_cell.angle_gamma   90.00
#
_symmetry.space_group_name_H-M   'P 1'
#
loop_
_entity.id
_entity.type
_entity.pdbx_description
1 polymer ?
#
loop_
_entity_poly.entity_id
_entity_poly.type
_entity_poly.pdbx_seq_one_letter_code
_entity_poly.pdbx_strand_id
1 'polypeptide(L)'
;RGKSSRTITFEQFKEALQELSKKRFKDKSDEEAVQEIYKLIEGKAPIISGVTKAISSPTVSRLTDTSKFTGSHKERFDPSGKGKGKAGREDLVDASGYVSGYKHAGTYDHKVQGSK
;
A
#
# COMPACT_ATOMS: atom_id res chain seq x y z
N ARG A 1 -3.99 -21.61 28.14
CA ARG A 1 -3.73 -20.29 28.78
C ARG A 1 -2.36 -19.80 28.32
N GLY A 2 -2.27 -18.67 27.62
CA GLY A 2 -1.00 -18.18 27.07
C GLY A 2 -1.10 -16.78 26.48
N LYS A 3 -1.65 -15.81 27.22
CA LYS A 3 -1.94 -14.46 26.71
C LYS A 3 -0.69 -13.60 26.38
N SER A 4 0.53 -14.12 26.62
CA SER A 4 1.80 -13.38 26.50
C SER A 4 2.78 -14.00 25.48
N SER A 5 2.59 -15.25 25.04
CA SER A 5 3.50 -15.84 24.06
C SER A 5 3.19 -15.31 22.66
N ARG A 6 4.25 -14.93 21.94
CA ARG A 6 4.16 -14.48 20.53
C ARG A 6 4.13 -15.66 19.55
N THR A 7 4.37 -16.88 20.04
CA THR A 7 4.44 -18.13 19.29
C THR A 7 3.65 -19.23 20.01
N ILE A 8 3.21 -20.23 19.25
CA ILE A 8 2.50 -21.42 19.75
C ILE A 8 3.45 -22.62 19.79
N THR A 9 3.24 -23.55 20.74
CA THR A 9 3.95 -24.83 20.78
C THR A 9 3.36 -25.82 19.77
N PHE A 10 4.05 -26.91 19.49
CA PHE A 10 3.56 -27.93 18.56
C PHE A 10 2.27 -28.62 19.04
N GLU A 11 2.10 -28.77 20.36
CA GLU A 11 0.86 -29.30 20.95
C GLU A 11 -0.31 -28.34 20.72
N GLN A 12 -0.11 -27.05 20.98
CA GLN A 12 -1.11 -26.02 20.71
C GLN A 12 -1.44 -25.91 19.21
N PHE A 13 -0.45 -26.15 18.35
CA PHE A 13 -0.67 -26.22 16.90
C PHE A 13 -1.57 -27.40 16.53
N LYS A 14 -1.37 -28.59 17.11
CA LYS A 14 -2.25 -29.75 16.90
C LYS A 14 -3.68 -29.48 17.38
N GLU A 15 -3.83 -28.89 18.57
CA GLU A 15 -5.15 -28.48 19.09
C GLU A 15 -5.85 -27.48 18.15
N ALA A 16 -5.11 -26.50 17.64
CA ALA A 16 -5.64 -25.52 16.68
C ALA A 16 -6.07 -26.18 15.36
N LEU A 17 -5.32 -27.15 14.84
CA LEU A 17 -5.71 -27.91 13.65
C LEU A 17 -6.99 -28.71 13.88
N GLN A 18 -7.18 -29.28 15.07
CA GLN A 18 -8.43 -29.96 15.43
C GLN A 18 -9.62 -28.97 15.43
N GLU A 19 -9.46 -27.77 15.98
CA GLU A 19 -10.52 -26.75 15.95
C GLU A 19 -10.83 -26.30 14.51
N LEU A 20 -9.82 -26.14 13.66
CA LEU A 20 -9.98 -25.80 12.24
C LEU A 20 -10.67 -26.92 11.45
N SER A 21 -10.40 -28.18 11.78
CA SER A 21 -11.01 -29.33 11.10
C SER A 21 -12.53 -29.32 11.23
N LYS A 22 -13.04 -29.04 12.44
CA LYS A 22 -14.47 -28.91 12.73
C LYS A 22 -15.13 -27.74 12.00
N LYS A 23 -14.39 -26.64 11.80
CA LYS A 23 -14.91 -25.47 11.07
C LYS A 23 -14.95 -25.70 9.56
N ARG A 24 -13.96 -26.43 9.02
CA ARG A 24 -13.79 -26.64 7.57
C ARG A 24 -14.58 -27.83 7.04
N PHE A 25 -14.62 -28.92 7.78
CA PHE A 25 -15.26 -30.19 7.41
C PHE A 25 -16.38 -30.53 8.41
N LYS A 26 -17.47 -29.76 8.33
CA LYS A 26 -18.62 -29.92 9.24
C LYS A 26 -19.42 -31.20 9.00
N ASP A 27 -19.23 -31.82 7.83
CA ASP A 27 -20.03 -32.96 7.36
C ASP A 27 -19.31 -34.31 7.54
N LYS A 28 -18.09 -34.31 8.10
CA LYS A 28 -17.25 -35.51 8.29
C LYS A 28 -17.05 -35.82 9.78
N SER A 29 -16.64 -37.04 10.09
CA SER A 29 -16.30 -37.41 11.46
C SER A 29 -15.08 -36.62 11.95
N ASP A 30 -14.99 -36.38 13.26
CA ASP A 30 -13.91 -35.60 13.88
C ASP A 30 -12.52 -36.14 13.50
N GLU A 31 -12.39 -37.46 13.38
CA GLU A 31 -11.14 -38.16 13.07
C GLU A 31 -10.74 -38.00 11.60
N GLU A 32 -11.69 -38.15 10.68
CA GLU A 32 -11.47 -37.97 9.24
C GLU A 32 -11.15 -36.51 8.91
N ALA A 33 -11.84 -35.56 9.54
CA ALA A 33 -11.62 -34.13 9.35
C ALA A 33 -10.19 -33.72 9.74
N VAL A 34 -9.66 -34.26 10.83
CA VAL A 34 -8.28 -34.01 11.28
C VAL A 34 -7.27 -34.61 10.30
N GLN A 35 -7.49 -35.83 9.85
CA GLN A 35 -6.62 -36.48 8.86
C GLN A 35 -6.59 -35.73 7.53
N GLU A 36 -7.71 -35.21 7.05
CA GLU A 36 -7.75 -34.40 5.84
C GLU A 36 -6.99 -33.09 5.99
N ILE A 37 -7.06 -32.44 7.14
CA ILE A 37 -6.23 -31.26 7.42
C ILE A 37 -4.74 -31.62 7.41
N TYR A 38 -4.34 -32.73 8.02
CA TYR A 38 -2.93 -33.14 7.98
C TYR A 38 -2.45 -33.41 6.55
N LYS A 39 -3.25 -34.10 5.72
CA LYS A 39 -2.94 -34.31 4.30
C LYS A 39 -2.81 -33.00 3.51
N LEU A 40 -3.52 -31.94 3.90
CA LEU A 40 -3.40 -30.64 3.25
C LEU A 40 -2.11 -29.91 3.58
N ILE A 41 -1.44 -30.25 4.69
CA ILE A 41 -0.23 -29.59 5.19
C ILE A 41 1.01 -30.44 4.88
N GLU A 42 0.88 -31.76 4.98
CA GLU A 42 1.96 -32.71 4.72
C GLU A 42 2.54 -32.52 3.31
N GLY A 43 3.86 -32.47 3.23
CA GLY A 43 4.59 -32.27 1.97
C GLY A 43 4.57 -30.85 1.41
N LYS A 44 3.88 -29.89 2.04
CA LYS A 44 3.92 -28.48 1.61
C LYS A 44 4.97 -27.69 2.40
N ALA A 45 5.89 -27.08 1.67
CA ALA A 45 6.78 -26.08 2.24
C ALA A 45 6.03 -24.76 2.50
N PRO A 46 6.44 -23.97 3.49
CA PRO A 46 5.90 -22.63 3.69
C PRO A 46 6.25 -21.77 2.48
N ILE A 47 5.29 -21.60 1.57
CA ILE A 47 5.38 -20.62 0.49
C ILE A 47 5.09 -19.28 1.13
N ILE A 48 6.01 -18.32 0.98
CA ILE A 48 5.75 -16.92 1.29
C ILE A 48 4.74 -16.41 0.26
N SER A 49 3.44 -16.70 0.45
CA SER A 49 2.37 -16.03 -0.28
C SER A 49 2.20 -14.65 0.37
N GLY A 50 3.14 -13.76 0.04
CA GLY A 50 3.45 -12.55 0.79
C GLY A 50 3.57 -11.29 -0.06
N VAL A 51 2.81 -11.21 -1.15
CA VAL A 51 2.15 -9.93 -1.39
C VAL A 51 0.70 -10.19 -1.07
N THR A 52 0.17 -9.50 -0.06
CA THR A 52 -1.26 -9.36 0.09
C THR A 52 -1.79 -8.96 -1.28
N LYS A 53 -2.58 -9.82 -1.94
CA LYS A 53 -3.36 -9.33 -3.06
C LYS A 53 -4.25 -8.26 -2.45
N ALA A 54 -3.95 -6.99 -2.72
CA ALA A 54 -4.80 -5.90 -2.32
C ALA A 54 -6.18 -6.26 -2.86
N ILE A 55 -7.11 -6.57 -1.96
CA ILE A 55 -8.49 -6.74 -2.34
C ILE A 55 -8.91 -5.34 -2.77
N SER A 56 -8.86 -5.09 -4.08
CA SER A 56 -9.43 -3.91 -4.70
C SER A 56 -10.94 -4.02 -4.55
N SER A 57 -11.43 -3.72 -3.34
CA SER A 57 -12.84 -3.56 -3.09
C SER A 57 -13.30 -2.36 -3.92
N PRO A 58 -14.43 -2.44 -4.65
CA PRO A 58 -14.98 -1.32 -5.39
C PRO A 58 -15.14 -0.05 -4.54
N THR A 59 -15.40 -0.23 -3.24
CA THR A 59 -15.50 0.87 -2.28
C THR A 59 -14.14 1.53 -2.03
N VAL A 60 -13.08 0.75 -1.84
CA VAL A 60 -11.73 1.29 -1.62
C VAL A 60 -11.22 1.99 -2.88
N SER A 61 -11.45 1.41 -4.07
CA SER A 61 -11.10 2.04 -5.35
C SER A 61 -11.78 3.41 -5.55
N ARG A 62 -13.05 3.55 -5.17
CA ARG A 62 -13.74 4.86 -5.19
C ARG A 62 -13.15 5.87 -4.20
N LEU A 63 -12.68 5.41 -3.04
CA LEU A 63 -12.12 6.28 -2.00
C LEU A 63 -10.67 6.72 -2.29
N THR A 64 -9.95 6.01 -3.15
CA THR A 64 -8.53 6.27 -3.47
C THR A 64 -8.30 6.72 -4.91
N ASP A 65 -9.34 7.09 -5.65
CA ASP A 65 -9.24 7.56 -7.04
C ASP A 65 -8.78 9.01 -7.10
N THR A 66 -7.51 9.21 -7.44
CA THR A 66 -6.88 10.54 -7.53
C THR A 66 -7.32 11.36 -8.72
N SER A 67 -7.92 10.75 -9.74
CA SER A 67 -8.46 11.47 -10.90
C SER A 67 -9.63 12.39 -10.51
N LYS A 68 -10.31 12.05 -9.42
CA LYS A 68 -11.47 12.79 -8.88
C LYS A 68 -11.08 13.83 -7.84
N PHE A 69 -9.80 13.94 -7.48
CA PHE A 69 -9.36 14.97 -6.54
C PHE A 69 -9.44 16.35 -7.20
N THR A 70 -10.12 17.28 -6.52
CA THR A 70 -10.29 18.67 -6.94
C THR A 70 -9.68 19.64 -5.94
N GLY A 71 -9.43 20.88 -6.37
CA GLY A 71 -8.87 21.92 -5.52
C GLY A 71 -7.53 21.51 -4.88
N SER A 72 -7.36 21.81 -3.60
CA SER A 72 -6.11 21.57 -2.87
C SER A 72 -5.72 20.08 -2.75
N HIS A 73 -6.67 19.16 -2.84
CA HIS A 73 -6.35 17.73 -2.84
C HIS A 73 -5.63 17.30 -4.13
N LYS A 74 -5.89 17.95 -5.27
CA LYS A 74 -5.21 17.65 -6.54
C LYS A 74 -3.72 18.01 -6.50
N GLU A 75 -3.38 19.09 -5.80
CA GLU A 75 -1.98 19.52 -5.67
C GLU A 75 -1.18 18.62 -4.74
N ARG A 76 -1.83 17.98 -3.76
CA ARG A 76 -1.17 17.18 -2.73
C ARG A 76 -0.73 15.78 -3.17
N PHE A 77 -1.34 15.22 -4.21
CA PHE A 77 -1.11 13.83 -4.64
C PHE A 77 -0.74 13.76 -6.12
N ASP A 78 0.08 12.77 -6.48
CA ASP A 78 0.40 12.45 -7.87
C ASP A 78 -0.66 11.52 -8.50
N PRO A 79 -0.62 11.28 -9.82
CA PRO A 79 -1.58 10.39 -10.48
C PRO A 79 -1.57 8.95 -9.96
N SER A 80 -0.49 8.51 -9.31
CA SER A 80 -0.40 7.18 -8.69
C SER A 80 -1.03 7.12 -7.29
N GLY A 81 -1.45 8.26 -6.73
CA GLY A 81 -1.98 8.38 -5.38
C GLY A 81 -0.95 8.57 -4.29
N LYS A 82 0.33 8.75 -4.67
CA LYS A 82 1.39 9.05 -3.72
C LYS A 82 1.40 10.56 -3.43
N GLY A 83 1.57 10.92 -2.16
CA GLY A 83 1.64 12.33 -1.77
C GLY A 83 2.89 13.00 -2.33
N LYS A 84 2.74 14.19 -2.92
CA LYS A 84 3.86 15.02 -3.43
C LYS A 84 4.67 15.70 -2.32
N GLY A 85 4.30 15.52 -1.05
CA GLY A 85 5.01 16.09 0.09
C GLY A 85 4.92 17.63 0.12
N LYS A 86 6.06 18.28 0.37
CA LYS A 86 6.17 19.75 0.51
C LYS A 86 5.71 20.48 -0.76
N ALA A 87 6.12 19.99 -1.93
CA ALA A 87 5.77 20.57 -3.23
C ALA A 87 4.27 20.59 -3.53
N GLY A 88 3.48 19.72 -2.89
CA GLY A 88 2.02 19.69 -3.05
C GLY A 88 1.26 20.46 -1.96
N ARG A 89 1.97 21.09 -1.01
CA ARG A 89 1.38 21.79 0.14
C ARG A 89 1.80 23.25 0.24
N GLU A 90 2.96 23.58 -0.30
CA GLU A 90 3.52 24.94 -0.29
C GLU A 90 3.65 25.47 -1.70
N ASP A 91 3.30 26.74 -1.88
CA ASP A 91 3.54 27.49 -3.10
C ASP A 91 4.98 28.01 -3.08
N LEU A 92 5.87 27.37 -3.83
CA LEU A 92 7.25 27.79 -3.95
C LEU A 92 7.33 28.96 -4.93
N VAL A 93 7.25 30.17 -4.40
CA VAL A 93 7.49 31.40 -5.15
C VAL A 93 8.96 31.48 -5.59
N ASP A 94 9.17 31.82 -6.85
CA ASP A 94 10.50 32.01 -7.42
C ASP A 94 11.20 33.19 -6.72
N ALA A 95 12.35 32.90 -6.08
CA ALA A 95 13.15 33.88 -5.37
C ALA A 95 14.12 34.66 -6.29
N SER A 96 14.04 34.47 -7.61
CA SER A 96 14.87 35.17 -8.60
C SER A 96 14.69 36.70 -8.61
N GLY A 97 13.68 37.22 -7.90
CA GLY A 97 13.35 38.65 -7.84
C GLY A 97 12.58 39.15 -9.06
N TYR A 98 12.34 38.28 -10.05
CA TYR A 98 11.50 38.58 -11.20
C TYR A 98 10.03 38.33 -10.87
N VAL A 99 9.16 39.24 -11.28
CA VAL A 99 7.71 39.09 -11.16
C VAL A 99 7.24 38.02 -12.15
N SER A 100 6.23 37.24 -11.79
CA SER A 100 5.70 36.11 -12.56
C SER A 100 5.35 36.39 -14.03
N GLY A 101 5.05 37.65 -14.39
CA GLY A 101 4.75 38.06 -15.77
C GLY A 101 5.95 38.48 -16.60
N TYR A 102 7.16 38.52 -16.04
CA TYR A 102 8.34 39.05 -16.71
C TYR A 102 9.02 37.98 -17.59
N LYS A 103 8.97 38.18 -18.91
CA LYS A 103 9.44 37.19 -19.90
C LYS A 103 10.92 37.29 -20.27
N HIS A 104 11.64 38.29 -19.74
CA HIS A 104 13.01 38.60 -20.14
C HIS A 104 14.03 38.31 -19.03
N ALA A 105 13.67 37.47 -18.04
CA ALA A 105 14.59 37.02 -17.00
C ALA A 105 15.81 36.32 -17.64
N GLY A 106 17.02 36.63 -17.18
CA GLY A 106 18.26 36.04 -17.71
C GLY A 106 18.69 36.50 -19.11
N THR A 107 17.99 37.45 -19.74
CA THR A 107 18.31 37.90 -21.12
C THR A 107 19.25 39.11 -21.20
N TYR A 108 19.71 39.65 -20.07
CA TYR A 108 20.57 40.83 -20.02
C TYR A 108 21.88 40.61 -20.78
N ASP A 109 22.54 39.47 -20.57
CA ASP A 109 23.82 39.12 -21.19
C ASP A 109 23.74 39.00 -22.72
N HIS A 110 22.59 38.55 -23.25
CA HIS A 110 22.35 38.48 -24.69
C HIS A 110 22.21 39.86 -25.34
N LYS A 111 21.78 40.87 -24.58
CA LYS A 111 21.57 42.22 -25.09
C LYS A 111 22.87 43.05 -25.13
N VAL A 112 23.81 42.77 -24.23
CA VAL A 112 25.11 43.47 -24.15
C VAL A 112 26.18 42.91 -25.09
N GLN A 113 26.01 41.69 -25.61
CA GLN A 113 26.93 41.11 -26.60
C GLN A 113 26.69 41.61 -28.04
N GLY A 114 25.56 42.25 -28.32
CA GLY A 114 25.24 42.82 -29.64
C GLY A 114 25.65 44.28 -29.84
N SER A 115 26.31 44.90 -28.85
CA SER A 115 26.73 46.31 -28.86
C SER A 115 28.26 46.47 -28.82
N LYS A 116 28.95 45.73 -29.69
CA LYS A 116 30.33 46.00 -30.11
C LYS A 116 30.41 46.04 -31.63
#